data_AF-A0A1G6UTB6-F1
#
_entry.id   AF-A0A1G6UTB6-F1
#
_cell.length_a   1.000
_cell.length_b   1.000
_cell.length_c   1.000
_cell.angle_alpha   90.00
_cell.angle_beta   90.00
_cell.angle_gamma   90.00
#
_symmetry.space_group_name_H-M   'P 1'
#
loop_
_entity.id
_entity.type
_entity.pdbx_description
1 polymer ?
#
loop_
_entity_poly.entity_id
_entity_poly.type
_entity_poly.pdbx_seq_one_letter_code
_entity_poly.pdbx_strand_id
1 'polypeptide(L)'
;MSKAIVHLDVSVTTINRDSMLDEEDLGPADEKVLDMLNEGRVTAPFVAEKTGYSLQYVRDRLGRLVEHGNARKVYEGLYELVDDPREEIE
;
A
#
# COMPACT_ATOMS: atom_id res chain seq x y z
N MET A 1 -25.71 35.59 -32.34
CA MET A 1 -26.33 34.41 -31.71
C MET A 1 -25.84 33.21 -32.51
N SER A 2 -25.04 32.24 -32.08
CA SER A 2 -24.67 31.74 -30.76
C SER A 2 -23.20 31.29 -30.76
N LYS A 3 -22.56 31.40 -29.59
CA LYS A 3 -21.22 30.89 -29.30
C LYS A 3 -21.35 29.37 -29.12
N ALA A 4 -20.74 28.56 -29.98
CA ALA A 4 -20.62 27.12 -29.74
C ALA A 4 -19.55 26.93 -28.66
N ILE A 5 -20.01 26.69 -27.43
CA ILE A 5 -19.15 26.30 -26.31
C ILE A 5 -18.74 24.86 -26.58
N VAL A 6 -17.45 24.65 -26.79
CA VAL A 6 -16.82 23.34 -26.77
C VAL A 6 -17.07 22.76 -25.38
N HIS A 7 -17.95 21.76 -25.27
CA HIS A 7 -18.08 20.97 -24.06
C HIS A 7 -16.83 20.10 -23.98
N LEU A 8 -15.80 20.62 -23.31
CA LEU A 8 -14.67 19.81 -22.88
C LEU A 8 -15.14 19.09 -21.62
N ASP A 9 -15.57 17.84 -21.78
CA ASP A 9 -15.85 16.94 -20.66
C ASP A 9 -14.51 16.54 -20.04
N VAL A 10 -13.99 17.43 -19.19
CA VAL A 10 -12.80 17.18 -18.37
C VAL A 10 -13.27 16.59 -17.06
N SER A 11 -13.15 15.27 -16.91
CA SER A 11 -12.33 14.64 -15.85
C SER A 11 -12.69 13.15 -15.73
N VAL A 12 -12.07 12.33 -16.56
CA VAL A 12 -11.84 10.94 -16.21
C VAL A 12 -10.71 10.91 -15.18
N THR A 13 -11.04 10.43 -13.99
CA THR A 13 -10.12 9.92 -12.96
C THR A 13 -9.22 10.93 -12.24
N THR A 14 -9.78 11.66 -11.28
CA THR A 14 -8.99 12.04 -10.09
C THR A 14 -8.78 10.76 -9.27
N ILE A 15 -7.67 10.07 -9.48
CA ILE A 15 -7.18 9.09 -8.52
C ILE A 15 -6.83 9.90 -7.26
N ASN A 16 -7.55 9.66 -6.16
CA ASN A 16 -7.19 10.20 -4.86
C ASN A 16 -5.82 9.63 -4.46
N ARG A 17 -4.73 10.33 -4.82
CA ARG A 17 -3.36 10.05 -4.33
C ARG A 17 -3.26 10.13 -2.81
N ASP A 18 -4.24 10.74 -2.14
CA ASP A 18 -4.34 10.83 -0.67
C ASP A 18 -4.53 9.47 0.03
N SER A 19 -4.80 8.38 -0.72
CA SER A 19 -5.12 7.06 -0.13
C SER A 19 -3.97 6.06 -0.08
N MET A 20 -2.86 6.27 -0.79
CA MET A 20 -1.71 5.36 -0.78
C MET A 20 -0.62 5.91 0.15
N LEU A 21 0.12 5.03 0.84
CA LEU A 21 1.37 5.49 1.46
C LEU A 21 2.34 5.80 0.33
N ASP A 22 2.78 7.05 0.25
CA ASP A 22 3.83 7.44 -0.69
C ASP A 22 5.18 6.87 -0.21
N GLU A 23 6.09 6.58 -1.14
CA GLU A 23 7.43 6.03 -0.86
C GLU A 23 8.18 6.84 0.22
N GLU A 24 7.98 8.15 0.26
CA GLU A 24 8.60 9.08 1.21
C GLU A 24 8.20 8.83 2.68
N ASP A 25 7.10 8.10 2.94
CA ASP A 25 6.62 7.73 4.28
C ASP A 25 7.11 6.36 4.77
N LEU A 26 7.86 5.63 3.94
CA LEU A 26 8.35 4.29 4.26
C LEU A 26 9.59 4.36 5.17
N GLY A 27 9.53 3.60 6.27
CA GLY A 27 10.69 3.37 7.12
C GLY A 27 11.42 2.07 6.76
N PRO A 28 12.60 1.81 7.35
CA PRO A 28 13.36 0.57 7.11
C PRO A 28 12.59 -0.72 7.40
N ALA A 29 11.62 -0.66 8.31
CA ALA A 29 10.75 -1.80 8.61
C ALA A 29 9.71 -2.06 7.51
N ASP A 30 9.22 -1.01 6.86
CA ASP A 30 8.27 -1.13 5.76
C ASP A 30 8.92 -1.79 4.55
N GLU A 31 10.13 -1.37 4.19
CA GLU A 31 10.89 -2.00 3.12
C GLU A 31 11.02 -3.51 3.34
N LYS A 32 11.36 -3.93 4.56
CA LYS A 32 11.50 -5.35 4.90
C LYS A 32 10.16 -6.10 4.86
N VAL A 33 9.09 -5.47 5.30
CA VAL A 33 7.74 -6.05 5.22
C VAL A 33 7.31 -6.21 3.76
N LEU A 34 7.55 -5.19 2.92
CA LEU A 34 7.22 -5.19 1.50
C LEU A 34 8.07 -6.19 0.71
N ASP A 35 9.37 -6.33 1.01
CA ASP A 35 10.24 -7.37 0.46
C ASP A 35 9.61 -8.76 0.67
N MET A 36 9.22 -9.06 1.92
CA MET A 36 8.61 -10.35 2.26
C MET A 36 7.23 -10.54 1.64
N LEU A 37 6.43 -9.48 1.52
CA LEU A 37 5.12 -9.53 0.88
C LEU A 37 5.21 -9.77 -0.63
N ASN A 38 6.26 -9.29 -1.28
CA ASN A 38 6.56 -9.59 -2.68
C ASN A 38 6.96 -11.05 -2.91
N GLU A 39 7.64 -11.66 -1.94
CA GLU A 39 7.96 -13.10 -1.98
C GLU A 39 6.72 -13.98 -1.77
N GLY A 40 5.68 -13.45 -1.12
CA GLY A 40 4.40 -14.12 -0.98
C GLY A 40 3.61 -13.69 0.25
N ARG A 41 2.65 -14.52 0.66
CA ARG A 41 1.80 -14.23 1.81
C ARG A 41 2.59 -14.34 3.10
N VAL A 42 2.32 -13.41 4.03
CA VAL A 42 3.02 -13.36 5.32
C VAL A 42 2.04 -13.39 6.48
N THR A 43 2.55 -13.83 7.65
CA THR A 43 1.90 -13.58 8.93
C THR A 43 2.75 -12.63 9.77
N ALA A 44 2.13 -11.82 10.62
CA ALA A 44 2.89 -10.89 11.47
C ALA A 44 3.94 -11.58 12.37
N PRO A 45 3.68 -12.75 12.99
CA PRO A 45 4.71 -13.49 13.72
C PRO A 45 5.91 -13.89 12.85
N PHE A 46 5.66 -14.35 11.62
CA PHE A 46 6.73 -14.75 10.70
C PHE A 46 7.62 -13.57 10.31
N VAL A 47 7.01 -12.42 10.00
CA VAL A 47 7.77 -11.19 9.68
C VAL A 47 8.58 -10.71 10.89
N ALA A 48 8.01 -10.73 12.10
CA ALA A 48 8.72 -10.36 13.32
C ALA A 48 9.93 -11.26 13.58
N GLU A 49 9.78 -12.58 13.39
CA GLU A 49 10.89 -13.53 13.50
C GLU A 49 12.01 -13.25 12.49
N LYS A 50 11.67 -12.97 11.22
CA LYS A 50 12.66 -12.76 10.15
C LYS A 50 13.37 -11.43 10.22
N THR A 51 12.67 -10.39 10.63
CA THR A 51 13.19 -9.01 10.67
C THR A 51 13.81 -8.64 12.00
N GLY A 52 13.46 -9.35 13.09
CA GLY A 52 13.86 -9.00 14.45
C GLY A 52 13.08 -7.82 15.05
N TYR A 53 12.13 -7.24 14.33
CA TYR A 53 11.23 -6.23 14.87
C TYR A 53 10.22 -6.83 15.84
N SER A 54 9.70 -5.99 16.75
CA SER A 54 8.65 -6.45 17.67
C SER A 54 7.37 -6.81 16.90
N LEU A 55 6.66 -7.83 17.38
CA LEU A 55 5.40 -8.26 16.79
C LEU A 55 4.36 -7.14 16.75
N GLN A 56 4.33 -6.27 17.76
CA GLN A 56 3.45 -5.11 17.78
C GLN A 56 3.79 -4.16 16.64
N TYR A 57 5.07 -3.80 16.48
CA TYR A 57 5.49 -2.87 15.43
C TYR A 57 5.20 -3.42 14.03
N VAL A 58 5.45 -4.72 13.80
CA VAL A 58 5.10 -5.39 12.54
C VAL A 58 3.59 -5.33 12.26
N ARG A 59 2.75 -5.55 13.28
CA ARG A 59 1.29 -5.44 13.13
C ARG A 59 0.86 -4.02 12.78
N ASP A 60 1.49 -3.01 13.38
CA ASP A 60 1.20 -1.61 13.09
C ASP A 60 1.56 -1.28 11.63
N ARG A 61 2.73 -1.74 11.15
CA ARG A 61 3.15 -1.54 9.74
C ARG A 61 2.23 -2.24 8.74
N LEU A 62 1.90 -3.52 8.99
CA LEU A 62 0.91 -4.25 8.18
C LEU A 62 -0.48 -3.60 8.23
N GLY A 63 -0.85 -3.03 9.37
CA GLY A 63 -2.09 -2.26 9.53
C GLY A 63 -2.13 -1.04 8.61
N ARG A 64 -1.08 -0.23 8.62
CA ARG A 64 -0.95 0.94 7.74
C ARG A 64 -1.01 0.54 6.26
N LEU A 65 -0.28 -0.49 5.85
CA LEU A 65 -0.34 -0.97 4.46
C LEU A 65 -1.76 -1.41 4.06
N VAL A 66 -2.55 -1.97 4.99
CA VAL A 66 -3.96 -2.32 4.73
C VAL A 66 -4.85 -1.09 4.68
N GLU A 67 -4.65 -0.13 5.58
CA GLU A 67 -5.41 1.14 5.62
C GLU A 67 -5.27 1.93 4.33
N HIS A 68 -4.08 1.87 3.71
CA HIS A 68 -3.76 2.56 2.47
C HIS A 68 -3.92 1.69 1.21
N GLY A 69 -4.48 0.48 1.34
CA GLY A 69 -4.79 -0.38 0.20
C GLY A 69 -3.59 -1.07 -0.47
N ASN A 70 -2.37 -0.88 0.05
CA ASN A 70 -1.15 -1.55 -0.44
C ASN A 70 -1.14 -3.05 -0.11
N ALA A 71 -1.80 -3.46 0.97
CA ALA A 71 -1.94 -4.86 1.35
C ALA A 71 -3.39 -5.20 1.72
N ARG A 72 -3.73 -6.49 1.79
CA ARG A 72 -5.02 -6.95 2.33
C ARG A 72 -4.89 -8.19 3.19
N LYS A 73 -5.87 -8.39 4.08
CA LYS A 73 -6.00 -9.62 4.87
C LYS A 73 -6.75 -10.68 4.06
N VAL A 74 -6.11 -11.82 3.83
CA VAL A 74 -6.71 -13.00 3.17
C VAL A 74 -7.41 -13.90 4.18
N TYR A 75 -6.88 -13.94 5.39
CA TYR A 75 -7.46 -14.62 6.55
C TYR A 75 -7.00 -13.91 7.83
N GLU A 76 -7.48 -14.35 8.99
CA GLU A 76 -7.02 -13.83 10.28
C GLU A 76 -5.50 -13.98 10.41
N GLY A 77 -4.81 -12.83 10.44
CA GLY A 77 -3.36 -12.75 10.58
C GLY A 77 -2.54 -13.12 9.33
N LEU A 78 -3.20 -13.36 8.18
CA LEU A 78 -2.54 -13.67 6.90
C LEU A 78 -2.73 -12.52 5.91
N TYR A 79 -1.62 -11.96 5.43
CA TYR A 79 -1.57 -10.76 4.61
C TYR A 79 -1.00 -11.09 3.23
N GLU A 80 -1.48 -10.39 2.21
CA GLU A 80 -0.92 -10.41 0.87
C GLU A 80 -0.80 -9.00 0.31
N LEU A 81 0.21 -8.80 -0.55
CA LEU A 81 0.41 -7.55 -1.27
C LEU A 81 -0.71 -7.34 -2.28
N VAL A 82 -1.16 -6.10 -2.41
CA VAL A 82 -2.13 -5.66 -3.41
C VAL A 82 -1.44 -4.74 -4.41
N ASP A 83 -0.73 -3.74 -3.89
CA ASP A 83 0.00 -2.76 -4.67
C ASP A 83 1.24 -2.30 -3.90
N ASP A 84 2.41 -2.37 -4.51
CA ASP A 84 3.66 -1.99 -3.87
C ASP A 84 3.87 -0.47 -4.02
N PRO A 85 3.86 0.31 -2.92
CA PRO A 85 4.03 1.77 -2.98
C PRO A 85 5.43 2.20 -3.45
N ARG A 86 6.38 1.26 -3.62
CA ARG A 86 7.74 1.51 -4.13
C ARG A 86 7.84 1.42 -5.65
N GLU A 87 6.83 0.89 -6.32
CA GLU A 87 6.80 0.83 -7.78
C GLU A 87 6.22 2.14 -8.32
N GLU A 88 6.93 2.82 -9.22
CA GLU A 88 6.39 4.02 -9.88
C GLU A 88 5.20 3.63 -10.77
N ILE A 89 4.08 4.32 -10.58
CA ILE A 89 2.95 4.26 -11.53
C ILE A 89 3.36 5.05 -12.79
N GLU A 90 3.75 4.36 -13.86
CA GLU A 90 3.97 4.96 -15.20
C GLU A 90 2.72 5.62 -15.78
#